data_AF-A0A952NLG7-F1
#
_entry.id   AF-A0A952NLG7-F1
#
_cell.length_a   1.000
_cell.length_b   1.000
_cell.length_c   1.000
_cell.angle_alpha   90.00
_cell.angle_beta   90.00
_cell.angle_gamma   90.00
#
_symmetry.space_group_name_H-M   'P 1'
#
loop_
_entity.id
_entity.type
_entity.pdbx_description
1 polymer ?
#
loop_
_entity_poly.entity_id
_entity_poly.type
_entity_poly.pdbx_seq_one_letter_code
_entity_poly.pdbx_strand_id
1 'polypeptide(L)' 'MTETIFLRLEDEDIDVWRPVCAEKVLGGEGYRILSSPQNFIPDGEKWEFDLGSVVLVEERELEGRLVKVAISKISIS' A
#
# COMPACT_ATOMS: atom_id res chain seq x y z
N MET A 1 -1.69 3.39 -15.25
CA MET A 1 -0.58 4.24 -14.75
C MET A 1 -0.26 3.75 -13.35
N THR A 2 1.01 3.51 -13.05
CA THR A 2 1.44 3.09 -11.73
C THR A 2 1.79 4.31 -10.88
N GLU A 3 1.51 4.22 -9.58
CA GLU A 3 1.76 5.25 -8.57
C GLU A 3 2.36 4.59 -7.32
N THR A 4 3.10 5.36 -6.53
CA THR A 4 3.58 4.90 -5.23
C THR A 4 2.51 5.15 -4.17
N ILE A 5 2.17 4.11 -3.41
CA ILE A 5 1.35 4.21 -2.21
C ILE A 5 2.12 3.60 -1.03
N PHE A 6 1.66 3.81 0.19
CA PHE A 6 2.34 3.35 1.40
C PHE A 6 1.46 2.38 2.17
N LEU A 7 2.05 1.28 2.64
CA LEU A 7 1.39 0.28 3.47
C LEU A 7 2.00 0.31 4.86
N ARG A 8 1.20 0.11 5.89
CA ARG A 8 1.69 0.00 7.26
C ARG A 8 2.34 -1.36 7.50
N LEU A 9 3.40 -1.41 8.31
CA LEU A 9 3.90 -2.66 8.90
C LEU A 9 3.15 -2.90 10.21
N GLU A 10 2.57 -4.09 10.36
CA GLU A 10 1.74 -4.43 11.52
C GLU A 10 2.55 -4.83 12.76
N ASP A 11 3.78 -5.35 12.57
CA ASP A 11 4.59 -5.96 13.65
C ASP A 11 5.65 -5.02 14.26
N GLU A 12 5.58 -3.72 13.98
CA GLU A 12 6.50 -2.73 14.55
C GLU A 12 5.81 -1.96 15.70
N ASP A 13 6.52 -1.78 16.82
CA ASP A 13 6.07 -0.94 17.96
C ASP A 13 5.91 0.55 17.59
N ILE A 14 6.33 0.92 16.38
CA ILE A 14 6.26 2.27 15.82
C ILE A 14 5.49 2.25 14.49
N ASP A 15 4.94 3.41 14.12
CA ASP A 15 4.19 3.56 12.88
C ASP A 15 5.15 3.59 11.67
N VAL A 16 5.46 2.40 11.13
CA VAL A 16 6.33 2.23 9.96
C VAL A 16 5.49 2.08 8.71
N TRP A 17 5.89 2.78 7.65
CA TRP A 17 5.26 2.73 6.34
C TRP A 17 6.24 2.24 5.28
N ARG A 18 5.87 1.24 4.48
CA ARG A 18 6.62 0.78 3.31
C ARG A 18 6.01 1.34 2.02
N PRO A 19 6.81 1.96 1.13
CA PRO A 19 6.34 2.32 -0.19
C PRO A 19 6.15 1.07 -1.04
N VAL A 20 5.10 1.05 -1.86
CA VAL A 20 4.79 0.03 -2.84
C VAL A 20 4.35 0.66 -4.16
N CYS A 21 4.59 -0.05 -5.25
CA CYS A 21 4.07 0.29 -6.57
C CYS A 21 2.65 -0.27 -6.69
N ALA A 22 1.69 0.57 -7.05
CA ALA A 22 0.32 0.17 -7.28
C ALA A 22 -0.22 0.77 -8.58
N GLU A 23 -1.12 0.06 -9.25
CA GLU A 23 -1.86 0.61 -10.40
C GLU A 23 -3.26 1.03 -9.99
N LYS A 24 -3.73 2.16 -10.50
CA LYS A 24 -5.13 2.56 -10.34
C LYS A 24 -6.02 1.62 -11.15
N VAL A 25 -7.04 1.03 -10.52
CA VAL A 25 -8.00 0.16 -11.18
C VAL A 25 -8.87 0.98 -12.14
N LEU A 26 -8.94 0.57 -13.40
CA LEU A 26 -9.73 1.26 -14.41
C LEU A 26 -11.24 1.12 -14.12
N GLY A 27 -11.95 2.24 -14.06
CA GLY A 27 -13.40 2.26 -13.84
C GLY A 27 -13.84 1.99 -12.40
N GLY A 28 -12.91 1.94 -11.44
CA GLY A 28 -13.20 1.74 -10.02
C GLY A 28 -12.48 2.72 -9.10
N GLU A 29 -12.83 2.66 -7.82
CA GLU A 29 -12.15 3.37 -6.75
C GLU A 29 -11.17 2.38 -6.12
N GLY A 30 -9.89 2.45 -6.46
CA GLY A 30 -8.91 1.58 -5.83
C GLY A 30 -7.57 1.50 -6.55
N TYR A 31 -6.59 1.00 -5.81
CA TYR A 31 -5.22 0.79 -6.24
C TYR A 31 -4.85 -0.68 -6.04
N ARG A 32 -4.49 -1.37 -7.11
CA ARG A 32 -3.97 -2.74 -7.03
C ARG A 32 -2.48 -2.70 -6.72
N ILE A 33 -2.09 -3.30 -5.61
CA ILE A 33 -0.68 -3.41 -5.22
C ILE A 33 0.01 -4.37 -6.19
N LEU A 34 1.07 -3.91 -6.84
CA LEU A 34 1.80 -4.70 -7.84
C LEU A 34 3.08 -5.28 -7.25
N SER A 35 3.91 -4.42 -6.65
CA SER A 35 5.21 -4.82 -6.14
C SER A 35 5.72 -3.90 -5.04
N SER A 36 6.64 -4.40 -4.24
CA SER A 36 7.49 -3.59 -3.37
C SER A 36 8.77 -3.16 -4.12
N PRO A 37 9.58 -2.22 -3.59
CA PRO A 37 10.92 -1.94 -4.11
C PRO A 37 11.81 -3.18 -4.22
N GLN A 38 11.57 -4.18 -3.38
CA GLN A 38 12.28 -5.46 -3.38
C GLN A 38 11.59 -6.53 -4.24
N ASN A 39 10.40 -6.25 -4.81
CA ASN A 39 9.51 -7.19 -5.50
C ASN A 39 9.06 -8.42 -4.67
N PHE A 40 9.34 -8.44 -3.36
CA PHE A 40 8.81 -9.38 -2.38
C PHE A 40 8.60 -8.67 -1.03
N ILE A 41 7.80 -9.29 -0.16
CA ILE A 41 7.71 -8.90 1.26
C ILE A 41 8.79 -9.69 1.99
N PRO A 42 9.79 -9.04 2.63
CA PRO A 42 10.85 -9.74 3.34
C PRO A 42 10.34 -10.69 4.42
N ASP A 43 11.02 -11.82 4.58
CA ASP A 43 10.71 -12.77 5.65
C ASP A 43 10.83 -12.08 7.02
N GLY A 44 9.77 -12.19 7.83
CA GLY A 44 9.67 -11.51 9.12
C GLY A 44 9.00 -10.14 9.10
N GLU A 45 8.71 -9.54 7.93
CA GLU A 45 7.86 -8.36 7.85
C GLU A 45 6.40 -8.75 7.62
N LYS A 46 5.49 -8.22 8.43
CA LYS A 46 4.05 -8.33 8.20
C LYS A 46 3.49 -6.99 7.77
N TRP A 47 3.01 -6.96 6.54
CA TRP A 47 2.43 -5.77 5.96
C TRP A 47 0.91 -5.86 6.06
N GLU A 48 0.27 -4.71 6.19
CA GLU A 48 -1.19 -4.62 6.32
C GLU A 48 -1.94 -5.26 5.14
N PHE A 49 -1.34 -5.25 3.94
CA PHE A 49 -1.94 -5.80 2.73
C PHE A 49 -0.92 -6.53 1.85
N ASP A 50 -1.35 -7.63 1.23
CA ASP A 50 -0.53 -8.42 0.31
C ASP A 50 -0.42 -7.80 -1.09
N LEU A 51 0.64 -8.16 -1.81
CA LEU A 51 0.75 -7.94 -3.26
C LEU A 51 -0.46 -8.55 -3.98
N GLY A 52 -0.98 -7.84 -4.97
CA GLY A 52 -2.17 -8.20 -5.74
C GLY A 52 -3.48 -7.73 -5.12
N SER A 53 -3.51 -7.33 -3.84
CA SER A 53 -4.69 -6.75 -3.21
C SER A 53 -5.08 -5.42 -3.85
N VAL A 54 -6.37 -5.16 -3.96
CA VAL A 54 -6.88 -3.82 -4.31
C VAL A 54 -7.24 -3.09 -3.03
N VAL A 55 -6.73 -1.89 -2.86
CA VAL A 55 -6.92 -1.08 -1.66
C VAL A 55 -7.45 0.31 -1.99
N LEU A 56 -8.24 0.86 -1.07
CA LEU A 56 -8.51 2.29 -1.02
C LEU A 56 -7.33 3.02 -0.39
N VAL A 57 -7.13 4.27 -0.82
CA VAL A 57 -6.06 5.12 -0.32
C VAL A 57 -6.60 6.46 0.16
N GLU A 58 -5.94 7.04 1.16
CA GLU A 58 -6.13 8.42 1.58
C GLU A 58 -4.80 9.19 1.49
N GLU A 59 -4.88 10.51 1.41
CA GLU A 59 -3.69 11.36 1.55
C GLU A 59 -3.38 11.56 3.04
N ARG A 60 -2.14 11.28 3.42
CA ARG A 60 -1.63 11.46 4.78
C ARG A 60 -0.28 12.15 4.75
N GLU A 61 -0.01 13.01 5.72
CA GLU A 61 1.31 13.61 5.89
C GLU A 61 2.24 12.63 6.62
N LEU A 62 3.29 12.15 5.92
CA LEU A 62 4.38 11.36 6.49
C LEU A 62 5.69 12.13 6.30
N GLU A 63 6.44 12.32 7.39
CA GLU A 63 7.74 13.02 7.38
C GLU A 63 7.69 14.40 6.68
N GLY A 64 6.57 15.12 6.83
CA GLY A 64 6.35 16.45 6.21
C GLY A 64 6.00 16.41 4.72
N ARG A 65 5.59 15.25 4.18
CA ARG A 65 5.14 15.08 2.79
C ARG A 65 3.75 14.46 2.74
N LEU A 66 2.86 15.02 1.94
CA LEU A 66 1.58 14.38 1.61
C LEU A 66 1.83 13.18 0.69
N VAL A 67 1.42 12.00 1.14
CA VAL A 67 1.53 10.73 0.42
C VAL A 67 0.23 9.94 0.49
N LYS A 68 0.04 8.98 -0.42
CA LYS A 68 -1.12 8.08 -0.41
C LYS A 68 -0.84 6.86 0.47
N VAL A 69 -1.63 6.64 1.51
CA VAL A 69 -1.55 5.46 2.36
C VAL A 69 -2.74 4.53 2.10
N ALA A 70 -2.54 3.22 2.13
CA ALA A 70 -3.63 2.25 2.07
C ALA A 70 -4.40 2.24 3.38
N ILE A 71 -5.73 2.15 3.30
CA ILE A 71 -6.62 2.20 4.49
C ILE A 71 -7.63 1.06 4.58
N SER A 72 -7.93 0.42 3.45
CA SER A 72 -8.85 -0.74 3.44
C SER A 72 -8.70 -1.54 2.16
N LYS A 73 -8.94 -2.85 2.25
CA LYS A 73 -8.96 -3.75 1.11
C LYS A 73 -10.36 -3.79 0.48
N ILE A 74 -10.41 -3.81 -0.84
CA ILE A 74 -11.64 -3.97 -1.61
C ILE A 74 -11.71 -5.41 -2.11
N SER A 75 -12.80 -6.09 -1.77
CA SER A 75 -13.13 -7.38 -2.37
C SER A 75 -13.76 -7.13 -3.74
N ILE A 76 -13.00 -7.37 -4.80
CA ILE A 76 -13.56 -7.46 -6.15
C ILE A 76 -14.24 -8.83 -6.25
N SER A 77 -15.57 -8.84 -6.37
CA SER A 77 -16.38 -10.07 -6.54
C SER A 77 -16.41 -10.52 -7.99
#